data_AF-A0A7X0GZP0-F1
#
_entry.id   AF-A0A7X0GZP0-F1
#
_cell.length_a   1.000
_cell.length_b   1.000
_cell.length_c   1.000
_cell.angle_alpha   90.00
_cell.angle_beta   90.00
_cell.angle_gamma   90.00
#
_symmetry.space_group_name_H-M   'P 1'
#
loop_
_entity.id
_entity.type
_entity.pdbx_description
1 polymer ?
#
loop_
_entity_poly.entity_id
_entity_poly.type
_entity_poly.pdbx_seq_one_letter_code
_entity_poly.pdbx_strand_id
1 'polypeptide(L)'
;MFQPLTKPDLGAVSADAQIYCRPTCFVDRPHELDDNCLRIADSMVWFAAWYVSLRDGLTVKSTIVPVSDWDGWIAAMPDRLAEEAIAQRAGVARPRGNLQLGERTIRLNEPQLMGILNVTPDSFSDGGKHVDAAAAAEAGFAMGAAGAAIIDVGGESTRPGAPLIWEGDEIVRVEGVVAALAKGGVAVSIDTRKAAVMEAALAAGANIVNDISALRYDDRAMDVVVQAGCPVVLMHAPSAKSDPHEDGTYAHVLFDVYDMLAERVAACLAAGIDRAKIIVDPGIGFGKSVGENLALINGLALFHTLGCPILFGASRKRMIGALDNEAPVDQRLGGTVALHYQAAAQGAQLLRVHDVAENRQGLRVWRGLRDAALTA
;
A
#
# COMPACT_ATOMS: atom_id res chain seq x y z
N MET A 1 17.47 4.91 23.62
CA MET A 1 17.94 3.63 24.19
C MET A 1 16.76 2.68 24.13
N PHE A 2 16.85 1.57 23.37
CA PHE A 2 15.77 0.59 23.29
C PHE A 2 15.55 0.01 24.69
N GLN A 3 14.40 0.25 25.29
CA GLN A 3 14.00 -0.43 26.52
C GLN A 3 13.21 -1.68 26.13
N PRO A 4 13.63 -2.87 26.58
CA PRO A 4 12.88 -4.08 26.30
C PRO A 4 11.50 -4.00 26.96
N LEU A 5 10.46 -4.37 26.22
CA LEU A 5 9.11 -4.50 26.76
C LEU A 5 9.02 -5.81 27.54
N THR A 6 8.56 -5.74 28.78
CA THR A 6 8.30 -6.90 29.65
C THR A 6 6.81 -7.00 29.98
N LYS A 7 6.31 -8.19 30.36
CA LYS A 7 4.90 -8.35 30.78
C LYS A 7 4.48 -7.37 31.89
N PRO A 8 5.29 -7.11 32.94
CA PRO A 8 4.97 -6.09 33.94
C PRO A 8 4.78 -4.67 33.39
N ASP A 9 5.50 -4.28 32.33
CA ASP A 9 5.34 -2.95 31.72
C ASP A 9 3.93 -2.74 31.13
N LEU A 10 3.22 -3.81 30.74
CA LEU A 10 1.88 -3.73 30.17
C LEU A 10 0.83 -3.29 31.20
N GLY A 11 1.04 -3.60 32.49
CA GLY A 11 0.08 -3.30 33.55
C GLY A 11 0.16 -1.87 34.13
N ALA A 12 1.16 -1.07 33.74
CA ALA A 12 1.46 0.24 34.34
C ALA A 12 1.37 1.40 33.33
N VAL A 13 0.59 1.23 32.27
CA VAL A 13 0.52 2.16 31.13
C VAL A 13 -0.52 3.25 31.31
N SER A 14 -0.32 4.38 30.64
CA SER A 14 -1.32 5.46 30.60
C SER A 14 -2.59 5.07 29.82
N ALA A 15 -3.66 5.85 29.98
CA ALA A 15 -4.91 5.64 29.26
C ALA A 15 -4.73 5.75 27.73
N ASP A 16 -3.79 6.59 27.29
CA ASP A 16 -3.53 6.88 25.88
C ASP A 16 -2.47 5.94 25.25
N ALA A 17 -1.98 4.96 26.00
CA ALA A 17 -0.98 4.03 25.49
C ALA A 17 -1.53 3.21 24.30
N GLN A 18 -0.71 2.93 23.31
CA GLN A 18 -1.09 2.16 22.12
C GLN A 18 -0.19 0.95 21.96
N ILE A 19 -0.76 -0.15 21.47
CA ILE A 19 -0.01 -1.36 21.16
C ILE A 19 0.00 -1.63 19.67
N TYR A 20 1.14 -2.09 19.16
CA TYR A 20 1.34 -2.43 17.75
C TYR A 20 1.92 -3.83 17.65
N CYS A 21 1.23 -4.71 16.95
CA CYS A 21 1.52 -6.14 16.90
C CYS A 21 1.92 -6.53 15.48
N ARG A 22 3.20 -6.32 15.14
CA ARG A 22 3.71 -6.57 13.78
C ARG A 22 4.13 -8.04 13.59
N PRO A 23 3.65 -8.77 12.56
CA PRO A 23 4.23 -10.05 12.17
C PRO A 23 5.74 -9.97 11.91
N THR A 24 6.52 -10.88 12.47
CA THR A 24 7.99 -10.95 12.31
C THR A 24 8.48 -12.41 12.36
N CYS A 25 9.77 -12.63 12.12
CA CYS A 25 10.35 -13.97 12.05
C CYS A 25 9.62 -14.80 10.99
N PHE A 26 9.64 -14.30 9.75
CA PHE A 26 9.01 -14.95 8.60
C PHE A 26 9.60 -16.34 8.37
N VAL A 27 8.73 -17.28 8.01
CA VAL A 27 9.03 -18.70 7.91
C VAL A 27 8.79 -19.16 6.48
N ASP A 28 9.75 -19.91 5.93
CA ASP A 28 9.64 -20.48 4.60
C ASP A 28 8.95 -21.86 4.63
N ARG A 29 9.18 -22.64 5.70
CA ARG A 29 8.65 -24.01 5.90
C ARG A 29 7.63 -24.08 7.05
N PRO A 30 6.41 -23.54 6.88
CA PRO A 30 5.42 -23.50 7.96
C PRO A 30 4.99 -24.89 8.46
N HIS A 31 5.05 -25.92 7.60
CA HIS A 31 4.69 -27.30 7.94
C HIS A 31 5.63 -27.96 8.97
N GLU A 32 6.82 -27.40 9.22
CA GLU A 32 7.76 -27.88 10.23
C GLU A 32 7.49 -27.29 11.63
N LEU A 33 6.64 -26.27 11.72
CA LEU A 33 6.39 -25.53 12.96
C LEU A 33 5.02 -25.81 13.59
N ASP A 34 4.16 -26.62 12.95
CA ASP A 34 2.79 -26.89 13.38
C ASP A 34 2.05 -25.58 13.75
N ASP A 35 1.44 -25.53 14.93
CA ASP A 35 0.70 -24.38 15.46
C ASP A 35 1.59 -23.24 15.97
N ASN A 36 2.92 -23.36 15.85
CA ASN A 36 3.88 -22.31 16.27
C ASN A 36 4.10 -21.23 15.21
N CYS A 37 3.34 -21.23 14.12
CA CYS A 37 3.35 -20.18 13.12
C CYS A 37 1.94 -19.78 12.69
N LEU A 38 1.81 -18.57 12.16
CA LEU A 38 0.56 -18.06 11.60
C LEU A 38 0.79 -17.60 10.17
N ARG A 39 -0.27 -17.63 9.37
CA ARG A 39 -0.28 -17.15 7.98
C ARG A 39 -0.78 -15.71 7.94
N ILE A 40 -0.16 -14.87 7.09
CA ILE A 40 -0.72 -13.57 6.72
C ILE A 40 -1.85 -13.81 5.72
N ALA A 41 -3.07 -13.52 6.13
CA ALA A 41 -4.28 -13.62 5.33
C ALA A 41 -4.36 -14.99 4.60
N ASP A 42 -4.65 -14.94 3.30
CA ASP A 42 -4.66 -16.06 2.37
C ASP A 42 -3.38 -16.19 1.52
N SER A 43 -2.28 -15.55 1.94
CA SER A 43 -1.02 -15.48 1.20
C SER A 43 -0.08 -16.69 1.41
N MET A 44 1.08 -16.66 0.73
CA MET A 44 2.21 -17.59 0.95
C MET A 44 3.24 -17.08 1.97
N VAL A 45 2.83 -16.23 2.90
CA VAL A 45 3.73 -15.66 3.90
C VAL A 45 3.30 -16.09 5.29
N TRP A 46 4.20 -16.76 6.00
CA TRP A 46 4.02 -17.24 7.37
C TRP A 46 5.03 -16.59 8.30
N PHE A 47 4.69 -16.50 9.58
CA PHE A 47 5.52 -15.87 10.61
C PHE A 47 5.41 -16.62 11.94
N ALA A 48 6.49 -16.66 12.72
CA ALA A 48 6.57 -17.41 13.98
C ALA A 48 6.51 -16.52 15.23
N ALA A 49 6.56 -15.18 15.08
CA ALA A 49 6.52 -14.28 16.22
C ALA A 49 5.89 -12.91 15.89
N TRP A 50 5.49 -12.21 16.93
CA TRP A 50 5.00 -10.84 16.91
C TRP A 50 6.09 -9.91 17.44
N TYR A 51 6.44 -8.87 16.68
CA TYR A 51 7.19 -7.74 17.19
C TYR A 51 6.18 -6.79 17.84
N VAL A 52 6.07 -6.89 19.16
CA VAL A 52 5.11 -6.12 19.96
C VAL A 52 5.77 -4.84 20.42
N SER A 53 5.17 -3.71 20.04
CA SER A 53 5.60 -2.39 20.48
C SER A 53 4.51 -1.73 21.31
N LEU A 54 4.87 -1.26 22.49
CA LEU A 54 4.03 -0.43 23.34
C LEU A 54 4.52 1.02 23.25
N ARG A 55 3.65 1.91 22.81
CA ARG A 55 3.87 3.36 22.80
C ARG A 55 3.08 3.99 23.94
N ASP A 56 3.77 4.71 24.81
CA ASP A 56 3.16 5.51 25.87
C ASP A 56 3.78 6.92 25.84
N GLY A 57 3.03 7.87 25.29
CA GLY A 57 3.54 9.18 24.90
C GLY A 57 4.67 9.09 23.88
N LEU A 58 5.85 9.59 24.23
CA LEU A 58 7.08 9.53 23.40
C LEU A 58 7.93 8.27 23.66
N THR A 59 7.56 7.45 24.65
CA THR A 59 8.32 6.25 24.98
C THR A 59 7.81 5.08 24.16
N VAL A 60 8.72 4.37 23.51
CA VAL A 60 8.42 3.10 22.83
C VAL A 60 9.27 2.01 23.46
N LYS A 61 8.60 0.98 23.98
CA LYS A 61 9.22 -0.28 24.40
C LYS A 61 8.82 -1.38 23.43
N SER A 62 9.70 -2.35 23.17
CA SER A 62 9.36 -3.44 22.25
C SER A 62 9.98 -4.77 22.64
N THR A 63 9.36 -5.84 22.18
CA THR A 63 9.82 -7.22 22.40
C THR A 63 9.36 -8.12 21.25
N ILE A 64 9.93 -9.32 21.17
CA ILE A 64 9.49 -10.38 20.26
C ILE A 64 8.75 -11.42 21.07
N VAL A 65 7.50 -11.69 20.68
CA VAL A 65 6.61 -12.65 21.33
C VAL A 65 6.35 -13.80 20.36
N PRO A 66 6.81 -15.03 20.64
CA PRO A 66 6.48 -16.20 19.83
C PRO A 66 4.96 -16.38 19.68
N VAL A 67 4.51 -16.88 18.53
CA VAL A 67 3.08 -17.17 18.30
C VAL A 67 2.50 -18.07 19.40
N SER A 68 3.28 -19.02 19.90
CA SER A 68 2.88 -19.95 20.97
C SER A 68 2.75 -19.33 22.36
N ASP A 69 3.33 -18.16 22.62
CA ASP A 69 3.18 -17.43 23.89
C ASP A 69 2.19 -16.26 23.77
N TRP A 70 1.51 -16.11 22.63
CA TRP A 70 0.63 -14.97 22.37
C TRP A 70 -0.46 -14.79 23.44
N ASP A 71 -1.17 -15.86 23.78
CA ASP A 71 -2.28 -15.81 24.75
C ASP A 71 -1.78 -15.43 26.16
N GLY A 72 -0.56 -15.86 26.52
CA GLY A 72 0.09 -15.48 27.76
C GLY A 72 0.53 -14.01 27.81
N TRP A 73 0.69 -13.35 26.67
CA TRP A 73 0.92 -11.91 26.59
C TRP A 73 -0.39 -11.12 26.61
N ILE A 74 -1.42 -11.59 25.90
CA ILE A 74 -2.77 -11.00 25.94
C ILE A 74 -3.30 -10.97 27.38
N ALA A 75 -3.16 -12.07 28.12
CA ALA A 75 -3.60 -12.14 29.51
C ALA A 75 -2.88 -11.18 30.48
N ALA A 76 -1.71 -10.65 30.08
CA ALA A 76 -0.95 -9.67 30.86
C ALA A 76 -1.28 -8.21 30.47
N MET A 77 -2.05 -8.00 29.41
CA MET A 77 -2.47 -6.67 28.96
C MET A 77 -3.72 -6.20 29.71
N PRO A 78 -3.87 -4.89 29.97
CA PRO A 78 -5.15 -4.30 30.31
C PRO A 78 -6.19 -4.58 29.21
N ASP A 79 -7.47 -4.70 29.59
CA ASP A 79 -8.56 -5.12 28.70
C ASP A 79 -8.56 -4.38 27.34
N ARG A 80 -8.39 -3.05 27.35
CA ARG A 80 -8.32 -2.26 26.11
C ARG A 80 -7.18 -2.69 25.18
N LEU A 81 -5.97 -2.83 25.71
CA LEU A 81 -4.81 -3.24 24.91
C LEU A 81 -4.93 -4.70 24.45
N ALA A 82 -5.53 -5.56 25.27
CA ALA A 82 -5.84 -6.94 24.91
C ALA A 82 -6.83 -6.98 23.72
N GLU A 83 -7.92 -6.21 23.77
CA GLU A 83 -8.90 -6.09 22.69
C GLU A 83 -8.26 -5.57 21.40
N GLU A 84 -7.42 -4.54 21.49
CA GLU A 84 -6.67 -4.00 20.34
C GLU A 84 -5.74 -5.05 19.73
N ALA A 85 -4.97 -5.76 20.55
CA ALA A 85 -4.04 -6.80 20.09
C ALA A 85 -4.79 -8.00 19.46
N ILE A 86 -5.94 -8.39 20.02
CA ILE A 86 -6.83 -9.42 19.44
C ILE A 86 -7.37 -8.95 18.08
N ALA A 87 -7.83 -7.71 17.97
CA ALA A 87 -8.32 -7.14 16.72
C ALA A 87 -7.21 -7.08 15.66
N GLN A 88 -5.99 -6.70 16.04
CA GLN A 88 -4.82 -6.69 15.16
C GLN A 88 -4.47 -8.10 14.66
N ARG A 89 -4.47 -9.12 15.54
CA ARG A 89 -4.30 -10.52 15.15
C ARG A 89 -5.38 -10.98 14.16
N ALA A 90 -6.64 -10.62 14.42
CA ALA A 90 -7.75 -10.93 13.51
C ALA A 90 -7.60 -10.23 12.15
N GLY A 91 -7.11 -8.99 12.13
CA GLY A 91 -6.79 -8.27 10.89
C GLY A 91 -5.72 -8.96 10.06
N VAL A 92 -4.65 -9.48 10.69
CA VAL A 92 -3.61 -10.26 10.01
C VAL A 92 -4.18 -11.55 9.41
N ALA A 93 -5.06 -12.25 10.12
CA ALA A 93 -5.65 -13.52 9.66
C ALA A 93 -6.74 -13.35 8.58
N ARG A 94 -7.35 -12.16 8.47
CA ARG A 94 -8.45 -11.91 7.52
C ARG A 94 -8.00 -12.15 6.07
N PRO A 95 -8.66 -13.02 5.29
CA PRO A 95 -8.37 -13.18 3.86
C PRO A 95 -8.51 -11.85 3.12
N ARG A 96 -7.61 -11.59 2.16
CA ARG A 96 -7.71 -10.42 1.27
C ARG A 96 -8.65 -10.70 0.09
N GLY A 97 -8.81 -11.97 -0.29
CA GLY A 97 -9.77 -12.38 -1.31
C GLY A 97 -9.39 -11.90 -2.70
N ASN A 98 -10.41 -11.62 -3.52
CA ASN A 98 -10.22 -11.20 -4.91
C ASN A 98 -10.84 -9.81 -5.13
N LEU A 99 -10.22 -9.01 -5.99
CA LEU A 99 -10.85 -7.82 -6.55
C LEU A 99 -11.54 -8.19 -7.86
N GLN A 100 -12.84 -7.98 -7.95
CA GLN A 100 -13.58 -8.06 -9.20
C GLN A 100 -13.55 -6.69 -9.88
N LEU A 101 -12.79 -6.56 -10.97
CA LEU A 101 -12.53 -5.31 -11.69
C LEU A 101 -13.02 -5.47 -13.13
N GLY A 102 -14.29 -5.12 -13.36
CA GLY A 102 -14.96 -5.42 -14.64
C GLY A 102 -15.03 -6.92 -14.90
N GLU A 103 -14.53 -7.37 -16.04
CA GLU A 103 -14.45 -8.79 -16.41
C GLU A 103 -13.25 -9.52 -15.76
N ARG A 104 -12.31 -8.79 -15.13
CA ARG A 104 -11.11 -9.38 -14.53
C ARG A 104 -11.29 -9.66 -13.05
N THR A 105 -10.84 -10.85 -12.63
CA THR A 105 -10.69 -11.20 -11.22
C THR A 105 -9.21 -11.16 -10.85
N ILE A 106 -8.82 -10.22 -10.00
CA ILE A 106 -7.44 -10.09 -9.50
C ILE A 106 -7.35 -10.79 -8.14
N ARG A 107 -6.52 -11.83 -8.04
CA ARG A 107 -6.37 -12.63 -6.81
C ARG A 107 -5.30 -12.03 -5.92
N LEU A 108 -5.67 -11.64 -4.70
CA LEU A 108 -4.76 -11.00 -3.74
C LEU A 108 -4.09 -11.98 -2.77
N ASN A 109 -4.18 -13.28 -3.05
CA ASN A 109 -3.44 -14.32 -2.34
C ASN A 109 -1.97 -14.45 -2.80
N GLU A 110 -1.58 -13.71 -3.83
CA GLU A 110 -0.19 -13.51 -4.26
C GLU A 110 0.03 -12.06 -4.71
N PRO A 111 1.29 -11.56 -4.70
CA PRO A 111 1.58 -10.19 -5.10
C PRO A 111 1.24 -9.95 -6.58
N GLN A 112 0.50 -8.89 -6.86
CA GLN A 112 0.11 -8.45 -8.20
C GLN A 112 0.81 -7.15 -8.57
N LEU A 113 1.16 -7.01 -9.85
CA LEU A 113 1.78 -5.79 -10.36
C LEU A 113 0.71 -4.79 -10.81
N MET A 114 0.87 -3.56 -10.35
CA MET A 114 0.13 -2.39 -10.83
C MET A 114 1.08 -1.50 -11.64
N GLY A 115 0.86 -1.39 -12.95
CA GLY A 115 1.69 -0.61 -13.87
C GLY A 115 1.36 0.87 -13.83
N ILE A 116 2.35 1.74 -13.66
CA ILE A 116 2.17 3.20 -13.61
C ILE A 116 2.13 3.79 -15.02
N LEU A 117 0.99 4.37 -15.40
CA LEU A 117 0.81 5.10 -16.66
C LEU A 117 0.53 6.59 -16.38
N ASN A 118 1.60 7.40 -16.42
CA ASN A 118 1.49 8.85 -16.25
C ASN A 118 1.10 9.52 -17.56
N VAL A 119 -0.11 10.06 -17.63
CA VAL A 119 -0.69 10.70 -18.81
C VAL A 119 -0.45 12.22 -18.75
N THR A 120 0.82 12.60 -18.84
CA THR A 120 1.24 14.01 -18.90
C THR A 120 1.68 14.39 -20.31
N PRO A 121 1.55 15.66 -20.73
CA PRO A 121 2.01 16.11 -22.05
C PRO A 121 3.48 15.74 -22.34
N ASP A 122 4.34 15.81 -21.33
CA ASP A 122 5.77 15.46 -21.47
C ASP A 122 6.00 13.97 -21.79
N SER A 123 5.05 13.10 -21.47
CA SER A 123 5.18 11.65 -21.62
C SER A 123 4.62 11.13 -22.95
N PHE A 124 3.64 11.84 -23.54
CA PHE A 124 2.87 11.35 -24.70
C PHE A 124 2.46 12.47 -25.67
N SER A 125 3.35 13.44 -25.92
CA SER A 125 3.13 14.45 -26.96
C SER A 125 4.20 14.39 -28.04
N ASP A 126 3.78 14.57 -29.29
CA ASP A 126 4.68 14.80 -30.45
C ASP A 126 5.20 16.26 -30.49
N GLY A 127 5.45 16.86 -29.32
CA GLY A 127 5.84 18.28 -29.20
C GLY A 127 4.65 19.27 -29.15
N GLY A 128 3.42 18.78 -28.93
CA GLY A 128 2.21 19.57 -28.70
C GLY A 128 1.77 19.63 -27.22
N LYS A 129 0.76 20.45 -26.90
CA LYS A 129 0.17 20.55 -25.53
C LYS A 129 -0.83 19.43 -25.19
N HIS A 130 -1.16 18.56 -26.15
CA HIS A 130 -2.18 17.53 -26.01
C HIS A 130 -1.56 16.14 -25.93
N VAL A 131 -2.14 15.29 -25.10
CA VAL A 131 -1.78 13.88 -24.95
C VAL A 131 -2.38 13.09 -26.11
N ASP A 132 -1.59 12.24 -26.76
CA ASP A 132 -2.12 11.19 -27.63
C ASP A 132 -2.67 10.03 -26.78
N ALA A 133 -3.99 9.98 -26.64
CA ALA A 133 -4.66 8.94 -25.87
C ALA A 133 -4.45 7.52 -26.45
N ALA A 134 -4.27 7.39 -27.76
CA ALA A 134 -4.01 6.10 -28.39
C ALA A 134 -2.61 5.60 -28.03
N ALA A 135 -1.59 6.46 -28.11
CA ALA A 135 -0.24 6.12 -27.70
C ALA A 135 -0.15 5.76 -26.21
N ALA A 136 -0.84 6.50 -25.34
CA ALA A 136 -0.91 6.19 -23.92
C ALA A 136 -1.63 4.84 -23.65
N ALA A 137 -2.73 4.55 -24.36
CA ALA A 137 -3.41 3.26 -24.25
C ALA A 137 -2.54 2.09 -24.73
N GLU A 138 -1.80 2.23 -25.83
CA GLU A 138 -0.83 1.24 -26.30
C GLU A 138 0.26 0.96 -25.25
N ALA A 139 0.76 1.99 -24.56
CA ALA A 139 1.69 1.80 -23.45
C ALA A 139 1.05 0.99 -22.29
N GLY A 140 -0.22 1.26 -21.97
CA GLY A 140 -0.96 0.47 -20.99
C GLY A 140 -1.18 -0.99 -21.41
N PHE A 141 -1.49 -1.25 -22.68
CA PHE A 141 -1.59 -2.62 -23.21
C PHE A 141 -0.24 -3.34 -23.17
N ALA A 142 0.86 -2.65 -23.49
CA ALA A 142 2.21 -3.20 -23.39
C ALA A 142 2.59 -3.57 -21.94
N MET A 143 2.22 -2.74 -20.95
CA MET A 143 2.38 -3.08 -19.53
C MET A 143 1.55 -4.31 -19.15
N GLY A 144 0.31 -4.42 -19.63
CA GLY A 144 -0.53 -5.60 -19.45
C GLY A 144 0.13 -6.87 -20.01
N ALA A 145 0.66 -6.80 -21.24
CA ALA A 145 1.41 -7.90 -21.86
C ALA A 145 2.70 -8.25 -21.11
N ALA A 146 3.36 -7.24 -20.51
CA ALA A 146 4.53 -7.43 -19.65
C ALA A 146 4.19 -8.09 -18.29
N GLY A 147 2.90 -8.12 -17.93
CA GLY A 147 2.34 -8.84 -16.79
C GLY A 147 1.80 -7.96 -15.66
N ALA A 148 1.48 -6.69 -15.94
CA ALA A 148 0.68 -5.88 -15.02
C ALA A 148 -0.76 -6.42 -14.95
N ALA A 149 -1.23 -6.66 -13.74
CA ALA A 149 -2.60 -7.09 -13.48
C ALA A 149 -3.59 -5.91 -13.57
N ILE A 150 -3.13 -4.73 -13.15
CA ILE A 150 -3.87 -3.47 -13.10
C ILE A 150 -2.99 -2.39 -13.75
N ILE A 151 -3.60 -1.47 -14.50
CA ILE A 151 -2.94 -0.25 -15.00
C ILE A 151 -3.48 0.94 -14.23
N ASP A 152 -2.58 1.73 -13.64
CA ASP A 152 -2.88 2.90 -12.83
C ASP A 152 -2.59 4.17 -13.63
N VAL A 153 -3.65 4.88 -13.98
CA VAL A 153 -3.65 6.03 -14.90
C VAL A 153 -3.68 7.31 -14.08
N GLY A 154 -2.68 8.17 -14.24
CA GLY A 154 -2.61 9.46 -13.55
C GLY A 154 -2.46 10.64 -14.51
N GLY A 155 -3.33 11.64 -14.41
CA GLY A 155 -3.30 12.84 -15.26
C GLY A 155 -2.56 14.05 -14.64
N GLU A 156 -2.36 14.01 -13.32
CA GLU A 156 -1.67 15.03 -12.53
C GLU A 156 -0.34 14.48 -11.97
N SER A 157 0.74 15.26 -12.06
CA SER A 157 2.00 14.88 -11.41
C SER A 157 1.93 15.21 -9.92
N THR A 158 2.12 14.21 -9.07
CA THR A 158 2.19 14.37 -7.60
C THR A 158 3.63 14.51 -7.10
N ARG A 159 4.58 14.88 -7.97
CA ARG A 159 5.98 15.11 -7.57
C ARG A 159 6.09 16.40 -6.74
N PRO A 160 7.06 16.51 -5.82
CA PRO A 160 7.27 17.74 -5.05
C PRO A 160 7.38 18.97 -5.94
N GLY A 161 6.59 20.00 -5.65
CA GLY A 161 6.56 21.27 -6.39
C GLY A 161 5.88 21.24 -7.76
N ALA A 162 5.19 20.15 -8.12
CA ALA A 162 4.41 20.12 -9.36
C ALA A 162 3.18 21.06 -9.27
N PRO A 163 2.87 21.83 -10.33
CA PRO A 163 1.72 22.71 -10.33
C PRO A 163 0.42 21.90 -10.33
N LEU A 164 -0.58 22.37 -9.57
CA LEU A 164 -1.95 21.88 -9.67
C LEU A 164 -2.50 22.12 -11.08
N ILE A 165 -3.21 21.14 -11.61
CA ILE A 165 -3.98 21.31 -12.85
C ILE A 165 -5.46 21.43 -12.55
N TRP A 166 -6.20 22.15 -13.40
CA TRP A 166 -7.65 22.20 -13.28
C TRP A 166 -8.25 20.81 -13.55
N GLU A 167 -9.31 20.46 -12.83
CA GLU A 167 -9.93 19.13 -12.90
C GLU A 167 -10.42 18.77 -14.31
N GLY A 168 -10.95 19.73 -15.08
CA GLY A 168 -11.34 19.46 -16.46
C GLY A 168 -10.16 19.21 -17.41
N ASP A 169 -9.00 19.82 -17.16
CA ASP A 169 -7.79 19.51 -17.93
C ASP A 169 -7.28 18.09 -17.61
N GLU A 170 -7.40 17.66 -16.35
CA GLU A 170 -7.08 16.31 -15.92
C GLU A 170 -8.04 15.28 -16.54
N ILE A 171 -9.34 15.56 -16.53
CA ILE A 171 -10.38 14.72 -17.17
C ILE A 171 -10.05 14.51 -18.65
N VAL A 172 -9.77 15.58 -19.40
CA VAL A 172 -9.44 15.51 -20.83
C VAL A 172 -8.21 14.63 -21.10
N ARG A 173 -7.24 14.58 -20.17
CA ARG A 173 -6.06 13.72 -20.30
C ARG A 173 -6.38 12.25 -20.08
N VAL A 174 -7.16 11.93 -19.04
CA VAL A 174 -7.32 10.54 -18.59
C VAL A 174 -8.51 9.81 -19.23
N GLU A 175 -9.60 10.51 -19.54
CA GLU A 175 -10.88 9.89 -19.93
C GLU A 175 -10.73 8.99 -21.16
N GLY A 176 -10.10 9.49 -22.23
CA GLY A 176 -9.89 8.72 -23.46
C GLY A 176 -8.98 7.50 -23.27
N VAL A 177 -7.95 7.62 -22.41
CA VAL A 177 -7.03 6.52 -22.09
C VAL A 177 -7.74 5.45 -21.27
N VAL A 178 -8.48 5.85 -20.24
CA VAL A 178 -9.27 4.94 -19.39
C VAL A 178 -10.30 4.20 -20.23
N ALA A 179 -11.06 4.89 -21.09
CA ALA A 179 -12.06 4.28 -21.95
C ALA A 179 -11.45 3.26 -22.92
N ALA A 180 -10.30 3.58 -23.53
CA ALA A 180 -9.61 2.67 -24.45
C ALA A 180 -9.12 1.40 -23.72
N LEU A 181 -8.49 1.55 -22.56
CA LEU A 181 -8.00 0.44 -21.75
C LEU A 181 -9.13 -0.45 -21.23
N ALA A 182 -10.19 0.16 -20.68
CA ALA A 182 -11.35 -0.56 -20.17
C ALA A 182 -12.05 -1.35 -21.28
N LYS A 183 -12.24 -0.76 -22.46
CA LYS A 183 -12.79 -1.46 -23.64
C LYS A 183 -11.90 -2.62 -24.10
N GLY A 184 -10.59 -2.53 -23.91
CA GLY A 184 -9.63 -3.61 -24.15
C GLY A 184 -9.60 -4.69 -23.06
N GLY A 185 -10.48 -4.62 -22.05
CA GLY A 185 -10.57 -5.59 -20.97
C GLY A 185 -9.44 -5.49 -19.93
N VAL A 186 -8.76 -4.33 -19.86
CA VAL A 186 -7.75 -4.05 -18.83
C VAL A 186 -8.45 -3.61 -17.55
N ALA A 187 -7.95 -4.08 -16.40
CA ALA A 187 -8.38 -3.53 -15.10
C ALA A 187 -7.69 -2.19 -14.88
N VAL A 188 -8.48 -1.12 -14.72
CA VAL A 188 -7.96 0.25 -14.67
C VAL A 188 -8.17 0.85 -13.29
N SER A 189 -7.11 1.45 -12.75
CA SER A 189 -7.13 2.32 -11.57
C SER A 189 -6.95 3.76 -12.02
N ILE A 190 -7.68 4.70 -11.41
CA ILE A 190 -7.49 6.14 -11.61
C ILE A 190 -6.72 6.71 -10.42
N ASP A 191 -5.52 7.25 -10.66
CA ASP A 191 -4.70 7.97 -9.68
C ASP A 191 -5.12 9.44 -9.65
N THR A 192 -6.04 9.77 -8.73
CA THR A 192 -6.53 11.13 -8.55
C THR A 192 -7.09 11.35 -7.14
N ARG A 193 -7.11 12.62 -6.73
CA ARG A 193 -7.65 13.10 -5.46
C ARG A 193 -8.87 14.01 -5.62
N LYS A 194 -9.32 14.24 -6.86
CA LYS A 194 -10.40 15.17 -7.21
C LYS A 194 -11.65 14.39 -7.57
N ALA A 195 -12.77 14.68 -6.91
CA ALA A 195 -14.00 13.92 -7.08
C ALA A 195 -14.54 13.98 -8.52
N ALA A 196 -14.42 15.13 -9.20
CA ALA A 196 -14.83 15.27 -10.59
C ALA A 196 -14.05 14.34 -11.55
N VAL A 197 -12.76 14.14 -11.30
CA VAL A 197 -11.91 13.23 -12.08
C VAL A 197 -12.26 11.78 -11.77
N MET A 198 -12.52 11.46 -10.49
CA MET A 198 -13.02 10.12 -10.10
C MET A 198 -14.31 9.78 -10.83
N GLU A 199 -15.31 10.67 -10.81
CA GLU A 199 -16.61 10.50 -11.48
C GLU A 199 -16.43 10.24 -12.98
N ALA A 200 -15.65 11.07 -13.67
CA ALA A 200 -15.40 10.93 -15.11
C ALA A 200 -14.66 9.64 -15.45
N ALA A 201 -13.62 9.29 -14.70
CA ALA A 201 -12.84 8.06 -14.96
C ALA A 201 -13.67 6.80 -14.68
N LEU A 202 -14.47 6.79 -13.61
CA LEU A 202 -15.38 5.67 -13.31
C LEU A 202 -16.44 5.52 -14.40
N ALA A 203 -17.01 6.63 -14.89
CA ALA A 203 -17.94 6.61 -16.03
C ALA A 203 -17.29 6.10 -17.32
N ALA A 204 -15.99 6.37 -17.52
CA ALA A 204 -15.20 5.86 -18.64
C ALA A 204 -14.79 4.38 -18.49
N GLY A 205 -14.98 3.77 -17.32
CA GLY A 205 -14.73 2.34 -17.08
C GLY A 205 -13.57 2.01 -16.13
N ALA A 206 -13.02 3.00 -15.42
CA ALA A 206 -12.12 2.73 -14.30
C ALA A 206 -12.80 1.85 -13.24
N ASN A 207 -12.01 1.02 -12.56
CA ASN A 207 -12.50 0.04 -11.59
C ASN A 207 -12.04 0.33 -10.17
N ILE A 208 -10.97 1.11 -9.98
CA ILE A 208 -10.38 1.45 -8.68
C ILE A 208 -10.12 2.95 -8.64
N VAL A 209 -10.40 3.59 -7.50
CA VAL A 209 -9.89 4.93 -7.20
C VAL A 209 -8.61 4.80 -6.37
N ASN A 210 -7.49 5.30 -6.86
CA ASN A 210 -6.24 5.37 -6.12
C ASN A 210 -6.00 6.82 -5.67
N ASP A 211 -6.22 7.10 -4.38
CA ASP A 211 -6.17 8.46 -3.87
C ASP A 211 -5.02 8.64 -2.86
N ILE A 212 -4.03 9.44 -3.28
CA ILE A 212 -2.87 9.80 -2.47
C ILE A 212 -3.21 10.58 -1.19
N SER A 213 -4.38 11.21 -1.14
CA SER A 213 -4.91 11.94 0.02
C SER A 213 -5.79 11.06 0.92
N ALA A 214 -6.03 9.81 0.51
CA ALA A 214 -6.99 8.90 1.11
C ALA A 214 -8.38 9.53 1.31
N LEU A 215 -8.91 10.17 0.28
CA LEU A 215 -10.24 10.81 0.25
C LEU A 215 -10.37 11.97 1.25
N ARG A 216 -9.27 12.68 1.52
CA ARG A 216 -9.25 13.87 2.40
C ARG A 216 -9.09 15.19 1.66
N TYR A 217 -8.72 15.17 0.38
CA TYR A 217 -8.49 16.38 -0.41
C TYR A 217 -9.79 17.04 -0.88
N ASP A 218 -10.71 16.24 -1.44
CA ASP A 218 -12.02 16.71 -1.94
C ASP A 218 -13.12 16.12 -1.06
N ASP A 219 -13.95 16.98 -0.47
CA ASP A 219 -15.02 16.59 0.44
C ASP A 219 -16.05 15.65 -0.20
N ARG A 220 -16.19 15.67 -1.54
CA ARG A 220 -17.10 14.77 -2.28
C ARG A 220 -16.49 13.38 -2.54
N ALA A 221 -15.17 13.20 -2.39
CA ALA A 221 -14.49 11.98 -2.83
C ALA A 221 -15.02 10.72 -2.12
N MET A 222 -15.34 10.82 -0.83
CA MET A 222 -15.94 9.70 -0.09
C MET A 222 -17.29 9.29 -0.68
N ASP A 223 -18.16 10.25 -0.94
CA ASP A 223 -19.50 9.98 -1.48
C ASP A 223 -19.43 9.38 -2.88
N VAL A 224 -18.50 9.83 -3.72
CA VAL A 224 -18.27 9.26 -5.05
C VAL A 224 -17.89 7.78 -4.94
N VAL A 225 -16.94 7.43 -4.08
CA VAL A 225 -16.51 6.03 -3.90
C VAL A 225 -17.63 5.16 -3.32
N VAL A 226 -18.40 5.68 -2.35
CA VAL A 226 -19.57 4.99 -1.78
C VAL A 226 -20.61 4.71 -2.85
N GLN A 227 -20.97 5.71 -3.64
CA GLN A 227 -21.96 5.58 -4.71
C GLN A 227 -21.51 4.64 -5.83
N ALA A 228 -20.24 4.73 -6.23
CA ALA A 228 -19.67 3.85 -7.25
C ALA A 228 -19.50 2.40 -6.75
N GLY A 229 -19.32 2.23 -5.44
CA GLY A 229 -19.05 0.93 -4.84
C GLY A 229 -17.77 0.28 -5.37
N CYS A 230 -16.80 1.06 -5.85
CA CYS A 230 -15.52 0.56 -6.34
C CYS A 230 -14.51 0.35 -5.20
N PRO A 231 -13.47 -0.48 -5.40
CA PRO A 231 -12.29 -0.45 -4.55
C PRO A 231 -11.62 0.91 -4.51
N VAL A 232 -11.00 1.22 -3.37
CA VAL A 232 -10.26 2.46 -3.12
C VAL A 232 -8.92 2.19 -2.45
N VAL A 233 -7.86 2.85 -2.93
CA VAL A 233 -6.55 2.90 -2.26
C VAL A 233 -6.50 4.15 -1.40
N LEU A 234 -6.21 3.95 -0.11
CA LEU A 234 -6.03 4.98 0.89
C LEU A 234 -4.54 5.11 1.17
N MET A 235 -3.90 6.15 0.63
CA MET A 235 -2.48 6.40 0.88
C MET A 235 -2.24 7.36 2.04
N HIS A 236 -1.15 7.16 2.77
CA HIS A 236 -0.61 8.18 3.65
C HIS A 236 0.19 9.26 2.89
N ALA A 237 -0.36 10.45 2.81
CA ALA A 237 0.36 11.72 2.67
C ALA A 237 0.26 12.56 3.96
N PRO A 238 1.32 13.26 4.39
CA PRO A 238 1.26 14.13 5.58
C PRO A 238 0.28 15.29 5.43
N SER A 239 0.09 15.79 4.21
CA SER A 239 -0.85 16.87 3.91
C SER A 239 -1.94 16.37 2.96
N ALA A 240 -3.18 16.76 3.25
CA ALA A 240 -4.32 16.61 2.34
C ALA A 240 -4.61 17.91 1.56
N LYS A 241 -3.69 18.88 1.57
CA LYS A 241 -3.80 20.13 0.81
C LYS A 241 -3.26 19.95 -0.62
N SER A 242 -3.03 21.07 -1.31
CA SER A 242 -2.44 21.12 -2.65
C SER A 242 -1.11 20.38 -2.78
N ASP A 243 -0.20 20.57 -1.82
CA ASP A 243 1.05 19.82 -1.76
C ASP A 243 0.94 18.67 -0.74
N PRO A 244 0.96 17.39 -1.19
CA PRO A 244 0.90 16.24 -0.30
C PRO A 244 2.20 16.00 0.48
N HIS A 245 3.29 16.74 0.22
CA HIS A 245 4.58 16.60 0.90
C HIS A 245 4.78 17.58 2.07
N GLU A 246 3.90 18.57 2.22
CA GLU A 246 3.97 19.56 3.30
C GLU A 246 3.67 18.96 4.68
N ASP A 247 4.16 19.63 5.73
CA ASP A 247 3.87 19.35 7.14
C ASP A 247 4.24 17.93 7.63
N GLY A 248 5.17 17.25 6.94
CA GLY A 248 5.68 15.92 7.30
C GLY A 248 6.60 15.90 8.52
N THR A 249 6.03 15.98 9.71
CA THR A 249 6.75 15.74 10.98
C THR A 249 6.11 14.59 11.74
N TYR A 250 6.93 13.64 12.20
CA TYR A 250 6.47 12.42 12.87
C TYR A 250 7.22 12.25 14.19
N ALA A 251 6.48 11.94 15.26
CA ALA A 251 7.08 11.52 16.52
C ALA A 251 7.63 10.09 16.40
N HIS A 252 6.90 9.23 15.69
CA HIS A 252 7.33 7.90 15.32
C HIS A 252 6.67 7.48 14.00
N VAL A 253 7.35 7.71 12.87
CA VAL A 253 6.76 7.59 11.52
C VAL A 253 5.99 6.31 11.25
N LEU A 254 6.46 5.15 11.71
CA LEU A 254 5.77 3.88 11.48
C LEU A 254 4.40 3.85 12.18
N PHE A 255 4.31 4.38 13.39
CA PHE A 255 3.09 4.36 14.19
C PHE A 255 2.17 5.50 13.80
N ASP A 256 2.70 6.71 13.61
CA ASP A 256 1.91 7.85 13.16
C ASP A 256 1.26 7.59 11.79
N VAL A 257 1.98 6.95 10.86
CA VAL A 257 1.42 6.55 9.55
C VAL A 257 0.38 5.45 9.69
N TYR A 258 0.62 4.48 10.57
CA TYR A 258 -0.33 3.41 10.87
C TYR A 258 -1.63 3.95 11.47
N ASP A 259 -1.53 4.83 12.47
CA ASP A 259 -2.67 5.39 13.19
C ASP A 259 -3.56 6.22 12.27
N MET A 260 -2.95 7.06 11.41
CA MET A 260 -3.70 7.83 10.40
C MET A 260 -4.44 6.91 9.41
N LEU A 261 -3.78 5.85 8.92
CA LEU A 261 -4.44 4.89 8.03
C LEU A 261 -5.52 4.08 8.76
N ALA A 262 -5.32 3.73 10.04
CA ALA A 262 -6.32 3.05 10.85
C ALA A 262 -7.58 3.91 11.04
N GLU A 263 -7.41 5.19 11.38
CA GLU A 263 -8.48 6.17 11.47
C GLU A 263 -9.22 6.30 10.14
N ARG A 264 -8.47 6.38 9.03
CA ARG A 264 -9.08 6.54 7.72
C ARG A 264 -9.86 5.30 7.28
N VAL A 265 -9.34 4.11 7.53
CA VAL A 265 -10.07 2.86 7.31
C VAL A 265 -11.36 2.85 8.12
N ALA A 266 -11.32 3.25 9.41
CA ALA A 266 -12.51 3.34 10.24
C ALA A 266 -13.55 4.33 9.69
N ALA A 267 -13.12 5.50 9.22
CA ALA A 267 -14.01 6.48 8.59
C ALA A 267 -14.68 5.97 7.31
N CYS A 268 -13.94 5.27 6.44
CA CYS A 268 -14.50 4.66 5.22
C CYS A 268 -15.53 3.57 5.54
N LEU A 269 -15.28 2.75 6.56
CA LEU A 269 -16.23 1.72 7.01
C LEU A 269 -17.50 2.33 7.59
N ALA A 270 -17.37 3.41 8.37
CA ALA A 270 -18.50 4.14 8.92
C ALA A 270 -19.36 4.79 7.82
N ALA A 271 -18.73 5.21 6.71
CA ALA A 271 -19.41 5.71 5.51
C ALA A 271 -20.04 4.60 4.64
N GLY A 272 -19.81 3.32 4.95
CA GLY A 272 -20.40 2.18 4.24
C GLY A 272 -19.52 1.55 3.16
N ILE A 273 -18.25 1.94 3.05
CA ILE A 273 -17.30 1.26 2.15
C ILE A 273 -16.91 -0.09 2.77
N ASP A 274 -17.19 -1.20 2.08
CA ASP A 274 -16.80 -2.53 2.53
C ASP A 274 -15.27 -2.62 2.69
N ARG A 275 -14.80 -3.21 3.78
CA ARG A 275 -13.37 -3.43 4.01
C ARG A 275 -12.69 -4.20 2.88
N ALA A 276 -13.39 -5.13 2.24
CA ALA A 276 -12.87 -5.88 1.08
C ALA A 276 -12.56 -4.98 -0.13
N LYS A 277 -13.07 -3.74 -0.14
CA LYS A 277 -12.83 -2.72 -1.15
C LYS A 277 -11.78 -1.69 -0.73
N ILE A 278 -11.27 -1.73 0.50
CA ILE A 278 -10.28 -0.77 0.99
C ILE A 278 -8.88 -1.39 0.87
N ILE A 279 -7.97 -0.67 0.21
CA ILE A 279 -6.55 -0.99 0.10
C ILE A 279 -5.77 0.12 0.83
N VAL A 280 -4.72 -0.21 1.57
CA VAL A 280 -3.89 0.78 2.27
C VAL A 280 -2.51 0.92 1.62
N ASP A 281 -2.00 2.16 1.54
CA ASP A 281 -0.65 2.45 1.07
C ASP A 281 0.09 3.34 2.11
N PRO A 282 1.23 2.89 2.68
CA PRO A 282 2.04 3.69 3.60
C PRO A 282 2.64 4.98 3.00
N GLY A 283 2.52 5.18 1.69
CA GLY A 283 2.91 6.41 0.99
C GLY A 283 4.40 6.67 1.03
N ILE A 284 5.20 5.68 0.62
CA ILE A 284 6.66 5.79 0.57
C ILE A 284 7.04 7.00 -0.30
N GLY A 285 7.95 7.85 0.17
CA GLY A 285 8.45 9.04 -0.51
C GLY A 285 7.55 10.27 -0.50
N PHE A 286 6.41 10.24 0.20
CA PHE A 286 5.52 11.39 0.36
C PHE A 286 5.74 12.06 1.72
N GLY A 287 6.40 13.23 1.70
CA GLY A 287 6.82 14.03 2.86
C GLY A 287 7.52 13.24 3.96
N LYS A 288 8.46 12.38 3.56
CA LYS A 288 9.25 11.49 4.45
C LYS A 288 10.72 11.51 4.03
N SER A 289 11.61 11.59 5.01
CA SER A 289 13.06 11.44 4.85
C SER A 289 13.46 10.01 4.43
N VAL A 290 14.72 9.82 4.04
CA VAL A 290 15.26 8.49 3.70
C VAL A 290 15.10 7.52 4.88
N GLY A 291 15.49 7.94 6.09
CA GLY A 291 15.40 7.10 7.28
C GLY A 291 13.96 6.71 7.62
N GLU A 292 13.01 7.64 7.46
CA GLU A 292 11.59 7.37 7.71
C GLU A 292 10.98 6.40 6.70
N ASN A 293 11.33 6.53 5.41
CA ASN A 293 10.90 5.57 4.40
C ASN A 293 11.45 4.17 4.67
N LEU A 294 12.72 4.07 5.07
CA LEU A 294 13.33 2.79 5.45
C LEU A 294 12.65 2.19 6.69
N ALA A 295 12.28 3.01 7.68
CA ALA A 295 11.54 2.54 8.86
C ALA A 295 10.17 1.96 8.47
N LEU A 296 9.45 2.60 7.56
CA LEU A 296 8.17 2.08 7.02
C LEU A 296 8.35 0.78 6.25
N ILE A 297 9.38 0.68 5.41
CA ILE A 297 9.66 -0.53 4.62
C ILE A 297 10.01 -1.69 5.55
N ASN A 298 10.83 -1.45 6.57
CA ASN A 298 11.15 -2.46 7.58
C ASN A 298 9.92 -2.84 8.42
N GLY A 299 9.01 -1.90 8.65
CA GLY A 299 7.77 -2.06 9.41
C GLY A 299 6.56 -2.52 8.61
N LEU A 300 6.68 -2.79 7.30
CA LEU A 300 5.55 -2.90 6.37
C LEU A 300 4.52 -3.95 6.81
N ALA A 301 4.98 -5.05 7.41
CA ALA A 301 4.09 -6.11 7.89
C ALA A 301 3.07 -5.64 8.95
N LEU A 302 3.32 -4.52 9.64
CA LEU A 302 2.40 -3.97 10.64
C LEU A 302 1.05 -3.62 10.01
N PHE A 303 1.04 -3.08 8.78
CA PHE A 303 -0.20 -2.63 8.13
C PHE A 303 -1.19 -3.77 7.83
N HIS A 304 -0.76 -5.04 7.90
CA HIS A 304 -1.67 -6.19 7.77
C HIS A 304 -2.68 -6.27 8.91
N THR A 305 -2.39 -5.70 10.07
CA THR A 305 -3.29 -5.68 11.23
C THR A 305 -4.54 -4.82 10.97
N LEU A 306 -4.52 -3.93 9.97
CA LEU A 306 -5.71 -3.18 9.52
C LEU A 306 -6.75 -4.07 8.81
N GLY A 307 -6.36 -5.29 8.44
CA GLY A 307 -7.24 -6.24 7.76
C GLY A 307 -7.60 -5.86 6.32
N CYS A 308 -6.77 -5.03 5.69
CA CYS A 308 -6.89 -4.57 4.31
C CYS A 308 -5.69 -5.07 3.47
N PRO A 309 -5.82 -5.24 2.14
CA PRO A 309 -4.67 -5.40 1.26
C PRO A 309 -3.74 -4.19 1.33
N ILE A 310 -2.44 -4.42 1.15
CA ILE A 310 -1.41 -3.39 1.12
C ILE A 310 -0.98 -3.16 -0.33
N LEU A 311 -1.01 -1.90 -0.75
CA LEU A 311 -0.32 -1.42 -1.94
C LEU A 311 1.03 -0.83 -1.53
N PHE A 312 2.08 -1.22 -2.25
CA PHE A 312 3.43 -0.72 -2.03
C PHE A 312 3.96 -0.10 -3.32
N GLY A 313 4.22 1.22 -3.29
CA GLY A 313 4.81 1.95 -4.41
C GLY A 313 6.15 2.59 -4.03
N ALA A 314 7.26 2.00 -4.45
CA ALA A 314 8.61 2.58 -4.24
C ALA A 314 9.42 2.77 -5.52
N SER A 315 8.78 2.62 -6.69
CA SER A 315 9.47 2.58 -7.98
C SER A 315 10.17 3.90 -8.33
N ARG A 316 11.48 3.80 -8.64
CA ARG A 316 12.38 4.90 -9.05
C ARG A 316 12.45 6.08 -8.06
N LYS A 317 11.97 5.93 -6.83
CA LYS A 317 11.91 7.02 -5.84
C LYS A 317 13.30 7.54 -5.45
N ARG A 318 13.36 8.81 -5.06
CA ARG A 318 14.59 9.53 -4.69
C ARG A 318 15.42 8.79 -3.63
N MET A 319 14.77 8.10 -2.69
CA MET A 319 15.45 7.29 -1.68
C MET A 319 16.42 6.27 -2.27
N ILE A 320 16.09 5.62 -3.40
CA ILE A 320 17.00 4.67 -4.06
C ILE A 320 18.27 5.40 -4.52
N GLY A 321 18.10 6.55 -5.17
CA GLY A 321 19.24 7.38 -5.58
C GLY A 321 20.09 7.82 -4.38
N ALA A 322 19.47 8.29 -3.31
CA ALA A 322 20.19 8.74 -2.12
C ALA A 322 21.01 7.62 -1.44
N LEU A 323 20.57 6.36 -1.54
CA LEU A 323 21.29 5.19 -1.01
C LEU A 323 22.36 4.66 -1.98
N ASP A 324 22.28 5.02 -3.26
CA ASP A 324 23.19 4.60 -4.31
C ASP A 324 23.82 5.84 -5.00
N ASN A 325 24.59 6.60 -4.24
CA ASN A 325 25.44 7.70 -4.74
C ASN A 325 24.72 8.74 -5.62
N GLU A 326 23.49 9.11 -5.24
CA GLU A 326 22.60 10.03 -5.98
C GLU A 326 22.29 9.57 -7.42
N ALA A 327 22.15 8.25 -7.62
CA ALA A 327 21.84 7.67 -8.93
C ALA A 327 20.64 8.36 -9.59
N PRO A 328 20.73 8.70 -10.90
CA PRO A 328 19.66 9.35 -11.64
C PRO A 328 18.45 8.42 -11.80
N VAL A 329 17.29 8.99 -12.12
CA VAL A 329 15.99 8.28 -12.06
C VAL A 329 15.93 7.01 -12.94
N ASP A 330 16.61 7.02 -14.07
CA ASP A 330 16.73 5.95 -15.05
C ASP A 330 17.70 4.83 -14.62
N GLN A 331 18.53 5.05 -13.60
CA GLN A 331 19.49 4.08 -13.08
C GLN A 331 19.04 3.42 -11.76
N ARG A 332 17.76 3.56 -11.39
CA ARG A 332 17.21 3.06 -10.11
C ARG A 332 16.50 1.71 -10.22
N LEU A 333 16.67 0.98 -11.32
CA LEU A 333 15.97 -0.27 -11.59
C LEU A 333 16.30 -1.36 -10.56
N GLY A 334 17.59 -1.60 -10.28
CA GLY A 334 18.02 -2.64 -9.33
C GLY A 334 17.44 -2.41 -7.92
N GLY A 335 17.56 -1.18 -7.40
CA GLY A 335 16.96 -0.81 -6.13
C GLY A 335 15.42 -0.89 -6.13
N THR A 336 14.78 -0.56 -7.26
CA THR A 336 13.34 -0.72 -7.43
C THR A 336 12.91 -2.18 -7.28
N VAL A 337 13.55 -3.10 -8.01
CA VAL A 337 13.21 -4.53 -7.94
C VAL A 337 13.45 -5.08 -6.54
N ALA A 338 14.57 -4.70 -5.89
CA ALA A 338 14.89 -5.13 -4.53
C ALA A 338 13.82 -4.71 -3.51
N LEU A 339 13.33 -3.45 -3.58
CA LEU A 339 12.30 -2.96 -2.66
C LEU A 339 10.95 -3.67 -2.86
N HIS A 340 10.53 -3.92 -4.10
CA HIS A 340 9.25 -4.61 -4.35
C HIS A 340 9.34 -6.10 -4.01
N TYR A 341 10.49 -6.75 -4.22
CA TYR A 341 10.74 -8.10 -3.70
C TYR A 341 10.62 -8.15 -2.18
N GLN A 342 11.23 -7.19 -1.48
CA GLN A 342 11.14 -7.10 -0.02
C GLN A 342 9.70 -6.84 0.47
N ALA A 343 8.92 -6.04 -0.25
CA ALA A 343 7.50 -5.83 0.06
C ALA A 343 6.68 -7.11 -0.13
N ALA A 344 6.91 -7.85 -1.22
CA ALA A 344 6.30 -9.16 -1.45
C ALA A 344 6.68 -10.19 -0.36
N ALA A 345 7.94 -10.20 0.08
CA ALA A 345 8.40 -11.06 1.17
C ALA A 345 7.72 -10.74 2.53
N GLN A 346 7.24 -9.51 2.72
CA GLN A 346 6.43 -9.09 3.86
C GLN A 346 4.90 -9.20 3.61
N GLY A 347 4.50 -9.79 2.48
CA GLY A 347 3.10 -10.09 2.17
C GLY A 347 2.31 -8.96 1.51
N ALA A 348 2.94 -7.92 0.97
CA ALA A 348 2.21 -6.89 0.22
C ALA A 348 1.51 -7.48 -1.01
N GLN A 349 0.25 -7.10 -1.23
CA GLN A 349 -0.62 -7.69 -2.26
C GLN A 349 -0.52 -6.96 -3.60
N LEU A 350 -0.30 -5.64 -3.60
CA LEU A 350 -0.15 -4.84 -4.82
C LEU A 350 1.20 -4.13 -4.83
N LEU A 351 1.91 -4.20 -5.96
CA LEU A 351 3.21 -3.57 -6.14
C LEU A 351 3.13 -2.58 -7.32
N ARG A 352 3.22 -1.28 -7.03
CA ARG A 352 3.03 -0.20 -8.00
C ARG A 352 4.36 0.20 -8.65
N VAL A 353 4.54 -0.11 -9.94
CA VAL A 353 5.84 -0.07 -10.62
C VAL A 353 5.80 0.57 -12.01
N HIS A 354 6.92 1.18 -12.41
CA HIS A 354 7.15 1.59 -13.80
C HIS A 354 7.65 0.41 -14.65
N ASP A 355 8.66 -0.31 -14.14
CA ASP A 355 9.39 -1.38 -14.83
C ASP A 355 8.70 -2.75 -14.60
N VAL A 356 7.59 -3.00 -15.31
CA VAL A 356 6.72 -4.17 -15.07
C VAL A 356 7.43 -5.50 -15.33
N ALA A 357 8.17 -5.63 -16.43
CA ALA A 357 8.76 -6.90 -16.85
C ALA A 357 9.82 -7.40 -15.84
N GLU A 358 10.65 -6.49 -15.34
CA GLU A 358 11.74 -6.76 -14.39
C GLU A 358 11.19 -7.08 -13.00
N ASN A 359 10.16 -6.35 -12.56
CA ASN A 359 9.49 -6.68 -11.30
C ASN A 359 8.74 -8.02 -11.41
N ARG A 360 8.13 -8.34 -12.56
CA ARG A 360 7.55 -9.66 -12.80
C ARG A 360 8.60 -10.76 -12.71
N GLN A 361 9.79 -10.54 -13.28
CA GLN A 361 10.89 -11.50 -13.14
C GLN A 361 11.26 -11.72 -11.67
N GLY A 362 11.42 -10.64 -10.90
CA GLY A 362 11.67 -10.71 -9.46
C GLY A 362 10.58 -11.48 -8.69
N LEU A 363 9.30 -11.24 -9.00
CA LEU A 363 8.19 -11.95 -8.38
C LEU A 363 8.11 -13.43 -8.78
N ARG A 364 8.50 -13.80 -10.00
CA ARG A 364 8.57 -15.20 -10.42
C ARG A 364 9.66 -15.95 -9.64
N VAL A 365 10.79 -15.30 -9.36
CA VAL A 365 11.83 -15.85 -8.48
C VAL A 365 11.31 -16.00 -7.05
N TRP A 366 10.69 -14.95 -6.51
CA TRP A 366 10.05 -14.99 -5.18
C TRP A 366 9.07 -16.17 -5.07
N ARG A 367 8.20 -16.34 -6.07
CA ARG A 367 7.21 -17.42 -6.13
C ARG A 367 7.87 -18.80 -6.14
N GLY A 368 8.89 -19.00 -6.98
CA GLY A 368 9.62 -20.26 -7.05
C GLY A 368 10.30 -20.65 -5.74
N LEU A 369 10.86 -19.68 -5.00
CA LEU A 369 11.42 -19.90 -3.67
C LEU A 369 10.35 -20.35 -2.66
N ARG A 370 9.17 -19.72 -2.69
CA ARG A 370 8.04 -20.08 -1.81
C ARG A 370 7.48 -21.46 -2.13
N ASP A 371 7.33 -21.81 -3.41
CA ASP A 371 6.84 -23.12 -3.81
C ASP A 371 7.86 -24.23 -3.45
N ALA A 372 9.15 -23.98 -3.65
CA ALA A 372 10.21 -24.93 -3.30
C ALA A 372 10.29 -25.18 -1.78
N ALA A 373 10.11 -24.14 -0.96
CA ALA A 373 10.13 -24.26 0.50
C ALA A 373 9.01 -25.16 1.07
N LEU A 374 7.93 -25.40 0.32
CA LEU A 374 6.87 -26.31 0.75
C LEU A 374 7.15 -27.78 0.40
N THR A 375 8.20 -28.07 -0.38
CA THR A 375 8.42 -29.40 -0.98
C THR A 375 9.83 -29.96 -0.80
N ALA A 376 10.86 -29.11 -0.71
CA ALA A 376 12.18 -29.47 -0.17
C ALA A 376 12.09 -29.56 1.34
#